data_AF-A0A820M7U3-F1
#
_entry.id   AF-A0A820M7U3-F1
#
_cell.length_a   1.000
_cell.length_b   1.000
_cell.length_c   1.000
_cell.angle_alpha   90.00
_cell.angle_beta   90.00
_cell.angle_gamma   90.00
#
_symmetry.space_group_name_H-M   'P 1'
#
loop_
_entity.id
_entity.type
_entity.pdbx_description
1 polymer ?
#
loop_
_entity_poly.entity_id
_entity_poly.type
_entity_poly.pdbx_seq_one_letter_code
_entity_poly.pdbx_strand_id
1 'polypeptide(L)'
;SDQFSNYYEQCLNDKTVEIKIARVDLIHPNSILLFIFPQESGTFATVADLSDEVRVMHPHHHLIYTYVAQSHPFKRIRFALEKMLARPLDLTYSSDRNTTMYESAKPMALLCQPLTYYDDTFVLQEYFILKEYFHQWYEKLKEILQKKYQYVFLLNLTIRFVKRDQLTFLSYTKQNDSYAFVFYFRIKRNKLGDNEVKTIHQTLIQLAFQCRGIFYLPSRPTIKDI
;
A
#
# COMPACT_ATOMS: atom_id res chain seq x y z
N SER A 1 23.13 -1.25 -2.44
CA SER A 1 22.49 -1.46 -3.75
C SER A 1 23.10 -2.67 -4.45
N ASP A 2 24.41 -2.66 -4.75
CA ASP A 2 25.04 -3.60 -5.69
C ASP A 2 24.96 -5.08 -5.29
N GLN A 3 24.93 -5.36 -3.98
CA GLN A 3 24.79 -6.74 -3.48
C GLN A 3 23.34 -7.24 -3.45
N PHE A 4 22.34 -6.35 -3.58
CA PHE A 4 20.93 -6.72 -3.42
C PHE A 4 20.49 -7.77 -4.45
N SER A 5 20.83 -7.61 -5.74
CA SER A 5 20.43 -8.58 -6.77
C SER A 5 21.00 -9.96 -6.45
N ASN A 6 22.27 -10.04 -6.03
CA ASN A 6 22.92 -11.30 -5.69
C ASN A 6 22.25 -12.00 -4.49
N TYR A 7 21.98 -11.27 -3.40
CA TYR A 7 21.29 -11.82 -2.24
C TYR A 7 19.84 -12.22 -2.56
N TYR A 8 19.12 -11.37 -3.29
CA TYR A 8 17.73 -11.66 -3.67
C TYR A 8 17.66 -12.92 -4.55
N GLU A 9 18.63 -13.12 -5.45
CA GLU A 9 18.74 -14.30 -6.30
C GLU A 9 19.07 -15.58 -5.53
N GLN A 10 19.95 -15.50 -4.53
CA GLN A 10 20.20 -16.62 -3.63
C GLN A 10 18.91 -17.03 -2.93
N CYS A 11 18.16 -16.06 -2.41
CA CYS A 11 16.86 -16.32 -1.79
C CYS A 11 15.83 -16.85 -2.79
N LEU A 12 15.85 -16.43 -4.07
CA LEU A 12 14.92 -16.91 -5.10
C LEU A 12 15.04 -18.42 -5.35
N ASN A 13 16.25 -18.96 -5.29
CA ASN A 13 16.53 -20.38 -5.53
C ASN A 13 16.22 -21.27 -4.31
N ASP A 14 16.06 -20.66 -3.14
CA ASP A 14 15.69 -21.37 -1.92
C ASP A 14 14.20 -21.75 -1.96
N LYS A 15 13.94 -23.06 -1.98
CA LYS A 15 12.59 -23.66 -1.96
C LYS A 15 11.91 -23.55 -0.59
N THR A 16 12.67 -23.26 0.47
CA THR A 16 12.13 -23.09 1.82
C THR A 16 11.55 -21.71 2.06
N VAL A 17 11.70 -20.77 1.12
CA VAL A 17 11.20 -19.39 1.26
C VAL A 17 10.02 -19.15 0.32
N GLU A 18 8.85 -18.91 0.91
CA GLU A 18 7.58 -18.75 0.19
C GLU A 18 7.34 -17.30 -0.24
N ILE A 19 7.56 -16.33 0.66
CA ILE A 19 7.28 -14.91 0.39
C ILE A 19 8.57 -14.09 0.50
N LYS A 20 8.85 -13.30 -0.54
CA LYS A 20 10.04 -12.46 -0.69
C LYS A 20 9.61 -11.04 -1.06
N ILE A 21 9.70 -10.10 -0.12
CA ILE A 21 9.30 -8.70 -0.35
C ILE A 21 10.48 -7.82 0.01
N ALA A 22 10.92 -6.97 -0.92
CA ALA A 22 11.90 -5.95 -0.64
C ALA A 22 11.24 -4.57 -0.56
N ARG A 23 11.72 -3.70 0.33
CA ARG A 23 11.29 -2.31 0.46
C ARG A 23 12.50 -1.39 0.44
N VAL A 24 12.38 -0.28 -0.28
CA VAL A 24 13.39 0.76 -0.30
C VAL A 24 13.15 1.72 0.85
N ASP A 25 14.19 2.05 1.59
CA ASP A 25 14.12 3.13 2.57
C ASP A 25 14.06 4.48 1.83
N LEU A 26 12.96 5.21 2.00
CA LEU A 26 12.74 6.49 1.33
C LEU A 26 13.53 7.63 1.96
N ILE A 27 13.96 7.49 3.23
CA ILE A 27 14.78 8.49 3.91
C ILE A 27 16.24 8.34 3.48
N HIS A 28 16.71 7.09 3.42
CA HIS A 28 18.07 6.74 2.99
C HIS A 28 18.03 5.73 1.83
N PRO A 29 17.86 6.20 0.57
CA PRO A 29 17.64 5.34 -0.59
C PRO A 29 18.86 4.48 -0.99
N ASN A 30 19.94 4.49 -0.20
CA ASN A 30 21.07 3.58 -0.34
C ASN A 30 20.79 2.18 0.23
N SER A 31 19.78 2.05 1.10
CA SER A 31 19.44 0.79 1.76
C SER A 31 18.13 0.20 1.22
N ILE A 32 18.14 -1.13 1.06
CA ILE A 32 16.97 -1.92 0.66
C ILE A 32 16.77 -2.98 1.74
N LEU A 33 15.60 -2.99 2.35
CA LEU A 33 15.18 -3.95 3.36
C LEU A 33 14.56 -5.16 2.67
N LEU A 34 15.12 -6.34 2.87
CA LEU A 34 14.59 -7.60 2.35
C LEU A 34 13.87 -8.36 3.46
N PHE A 35 12.58 -8.59 3.28
CA PHE A 35 11.74 -9.42 4.15
C PHE A 35 11.59 -10.80 3.53
N ILE A 36 12.02 -11.81 4.27
CA ILE A 36 12.06 -13.22 3.88
C ILE A 36 11.14 -13.96 4.85
N PHE A 37 10.13 -14.63 4.32
CA PHE A 37 9.23 -15.46 5.11
C PHE A 37 9.47 -16.92 4.72
N PRO A 38 10.15 -17.71 5.57
CA PRO A 38 10.33 -19.13 5.33
C PRO A 38 8.97 -19.84 5.45
N GLN A 39 8.79 -20.88 4.64
CA GLN A 39 7.70 -21.81 4.71
C GLN A 39 7.92 -22.70 5.94
N GLU A 40 7.11 -22.53 6.98
CA GLU A 40 7.11 -23.48 8.08
C GLU A 40 6.27 -24.70 7.70
N SER A 41 6.90 -25.88 7.76
CA SER A 41 6.24 -27.17 7.49
C SER A 41 5.50 -27.64 8.74
N GLY A 42 4.39 -26.98 9.08
CA GLY A 42 3.55 -27.36 10.22
C GLY A 42 2.08 -27.11 9.93
N THR A 43 1.21 -28.06 10.31
CA THR A 43 -0.23 -27.82 10.45
C THR A 43 -0.44 -26.93 11.67
N PHE A 44 -0.24 -25.63 11.50
CA PHE A 44 -0.73 -24.66 12.46
C PHE A 44 -2.21 -24.47 12.19
N ALA A 45 -3.04 -24.60 13.22
CA ALA A 45 -4.40 -24.11 13.14
C ALA A 45 -4.32 -22.64 12.72
N THR A 46 -4.98 -22.27 11.62
CA THR A 46 -5.10 -20.88 11.19
C THR A 46 -5.58 -20.09 12.40
N VAL A 47 -4.71 -19.27 13.00
CA VAL A 47 -4.99 -18.58 14.27
C VAL A 47 -6.11 -17.53 14.10
N ALA A 48 -6.56 -17.34 12.87
CA ALA A 48 -7.65 -16.48 12.51
C ALA A 48 -8.72 -17.31 11.78
N ASP A 49 -9.60 -17.96 12.54
CA ASP A 49 -10.92 -18.35 12.06
C ASP A 49 -11.77 -17.07 11.95
N LEU A 50 -11.37 -16.19 11.03
CA LEU A 50 -12.10 -14.97 10.73
C LEU A 50 -13.30 -15.40 9.89
N SER A 51 -14.51 -15.24 10.44
CA SER A 51 -15.73 -15.42 9.67
C SER A 51 -15.67 -14.53 8.42
N ASP A 52 -15.77 -15.11 7.23
CA ASP A 52 -15.77 -14.41 5.93
C ASP A 52 -16.89 -13.36 5.83
N GLU A 53 -17.91 -13.47 6.68
CA GLU A 53 -18.96 -12.48 6.79
C GLU A 53 -18.43 -11.19 7.42
N VAL A 54 -18.40 -10.13 6.61
CA VAL A 54 -18.20 -8.76 7.09
C VAL A 54 -19.30 -8.47 8.12
N ARG A 55 -18.92 -8.45 9.41
CA ARG A 55 -19.83 -8.06 10.50
C ARG A 55 -20.25 -6.61 10.30
N VAL A 56 -21.40 -6.43 9.65
CA VAL A 56 -22.04 -5.15 9.46
C VAL A 56 -22.77 -4.76 10.73
N MET A 57 -22.70 -3.48 11.08
CA MET A 57 -23.48 -2.92 12.17
C MET A 57 -24.96 -3.20 11.92
N HIS A 58 -25.68 -3.70 12.93
CA HIS A 58 -27.11 -3.95 12.79
C HIS A 58 -27.87 -2.66 12.36
N PRO A 59 -28.93 -2.76 11.54
CA PRO A 59 -29.58 -1.60 10.93
C PRO A 59 -30.05 -0.52 11.91
N HIS A 60 -30.52 -0.93 13.09
CA HIS A 60 -30.97 0.00 14.14
C HIS A 60 -29.80 0.79 14.75
N HIS A 61 -28.65 0.15 14.94
CA HIS A 61 -27.43 0.84 15.35
C HIS A 61 -26.97 1.80 14.27
N HIS A 62 -27.02 1.42 12.99
CA HIS A 62 -26.66 2.32 11.90
C HIS A 62 -27.54 3.59 11.87
N LEU A 63 -28.85 3.48 12.13
CA LEU A 63 -29.75 4.64 12.22
C LEU A 63 -29.40 5.55 13.40
N ILE A 64 -29.14 4.98 14.58
CA ILE A 64 -28.72 5.75 15.76
C ILE A 64 -27.40 6.47 15.48
N TYR A 65 -26.46 5.79 14.82
CA TYR A 65 -25.15 6.35 14.46
C TYR A 65 -25.23 7.48 13.44
N THR A 66 -26.03 7.29 12.40
CA THR A 66 -26.14 8.24 11.30
C THR A 66 -26.93 9.48 11.70
N TYR A 67 -27.99 9.35 12.51
CA TYR A 67 -28.89 10.46 12.81
C TYR A 67 -28.72 11.05 14.22
N VAL A 68 -28.49 10.21 15.23
CA VAL A 68 -28.53 10.64 16.64
C VAL A 68 -27.12 10.95 17.17
N ALA A 69 -26.14 10.09 16.86
CA ALA A 69 -24.76 10.24 17.32
C ALA A 69 -24.00 11.43 16.71
N GLN A 70 -24.52 12.04 15.64
CA GLN A 70 -23.92 13.22 15.02
C GLN A 70 -24.14 14.51 15.83
N SER A 71 -25.15 14.54 16.69
CA SER A 71 -25.49 15.72 17.50
C SER A 71 -24.48 15.96 18.65
N HIS A 72 -24.03 17.21 18.80
CA HIS A 72 -22.98 17.60 19.75
C HIS A 72 -23.22 17.20 21.22
N PRO A 73 -24.44 17.27 21.81
CA PRO A 73 -24.64 16.89 23.20
C PRO A 73 -24.54 15.36 23.41
N PHE A 74 -25.03 14.56 22.47
CA PHE A 74 -25.00 13.10 22.57
C PHE A 74 -23.57 12.54 22.46
N LYS A 75 -22.70 13.19 21.69
CA LYS A 75 -21.26 12.86 21.65
C LYS A 75 -20.60 12.98 23.03
N ARG A 76 -20.93 14.02 23.80
CA ARG A 76 -20.37 14.23 25.15
C ARG A 76 -20.88 13.19 26.14
N ILE A 77 -22.16 12.87 26.08
CA ILE A 77 -22.79 11.85 26.95
C ILE A 77 -22.17 10.48 26.67
N ARG A 78 -22.09 10.09 25.39
CA ARG A 78 -21.43 8.85 24.97
C ARG A 78 -19.99 8.79 25.47
N PHE A 79 -19.20 9.81 25.20
CA PHE A 79 -17.79 9.83 25.60
C PHE A 79 -17.62 9.75 27.12
N ALA A 80 -18.49 10.40 27.88
CA ALA A 80 -18.48 10.31 29.35
C ALA A 80 -18.81 8.89 29.82
N LEU A 81 -19.79 8.23 29.20
CA LEU A 81 -20.15 6.84 29.51
C LEU A 81 -19.04 5.86 29.12
N GLU A 82 -18.45 5.99 27.92
CA GLU A 82 -17.33 5.15 27.46
C GLU A 82 -16.10 5.31 28.36
N LYS A 83 -15.81 6.54 28.82
CA LYS A 83 -14.73 6.82 29.77
C LYS A 83 -15.00 6.20 31.14
N MET A 84 -16.26 6.19 31.59
CA MET A 84 -16.66 5.58 32.85
C MET A 84 -16.61 4.05 32.80
N LEU A 85 -16.99 3.47 31.66
CA LEU A 85 -17.04 2.02 31.44
C LEU A 85 -15.70 1.43 31.00
N ALA A 86 -14.72 2.28 30.67
CA ALA A 86 -13.43 1.92 30.06
C ALA A 86 -13.58 0.98 28.84
N ARG A 87 -14.74 1.04 28.17
CA ARG A 87 -15.12 0.18 27.05
C ARG A 87 -15.93 1.00 26.03
N PRO A 88 -15.69 0.82 24.72
CA PRO A 88 -16.55 1.42 23.71
C PRO A 88 -17.92 0.75 23.76
N LEU A 89 -18.98 1.55 23.75
CA LEU A 89 -20.36 1.05 23.78
C LEU A 89 -20.75 0.28 22.50
N ASP A 90 -19.94 0.42 21.45
CA ASP A 90 -20.10 -0.29 20.17
C ASP A 90 -19.52 -1.69 20.15
N LEU A 91 -18.72 -2.05 21.16
CA LEU A 91 -18.01 -3.31 21.17
C LEU A 91 -18.83 -4.34 21.96
N THR A 92 -19.73 -5.03 21.27
CA THR A 92 -20.71 -5.92 21.91
C THR A 92 -20.13 -7.26 22.39
N TYR A 93 -18.86 -7.60 22.13
CA TYR A 93 -18.31 -8.92 22.47
C TYR A 93 -16.82 -8.94 22.85
N SER A 94 -16.45 -9.96 23.63
CA SER A 94 -15.06 -10.37 23.86
C SER A 94 -14.48 -10.96 22.58
N SER A 95 -13.64 -10.20 21.88
CA SER A 95 -12.94 -10.69 20.70
C SER A 95 -11.43 -10.74 20.93
N ASP A 96 -10.79 -11.67 20.24
CA ASP A 96 -9.34 -11.79 20.19
C ASP A 96 -8.73 -10.46 19.70
N ARG A 97 -7.50 -10.14 20.14
CA ARG A 97 -6.84 -8.85 19.88
C ARG A 97 -6.83 -8.50 18.38
N ASN A 98 -6.68 -9.51 17.54
CA ASN A 98 -6.67 -9.38 16.09
C ASN A 98 -8.05 -9.01 15.51
N THR A 99 -9.12 -9.58 16.06
CA THR A 99 -10.51 -9.27 15.67
C THR A 99 -10.88 -7.85 16.07
N THR A 100 -10.44 -7.39 17.24
CA THR A 100 -10.65 -6.00 17.69
C THR A 100 -9.95 -4.98 16.78
N MET A 101 -8.73 -5.27 16.28
CA MET A 101 -8.06 -4.39 15.31
C MET A 101 -8.80 -4.31 13.98
N TYR A 102 -9.38 -5.41 13.51
CA TYR A 102 -10.12 -5.44 12.24
C TYR A 102 -11.48 -4.73 12.36
N GLU A 103 -12.23 -4.96 13.45
CA GLU A 103 -13.52 -4.32 13.75
C GLU A 103 -13.39 -2.80 13.96
N SER A 104 -12.30 -2.35 14.58
CA SER A 104 -12.10 -0.93 14.91
C SER A 104 -11.69 -0.08 13.70
N ALA A 105 -10.98 -0.63 12.71
CA ALA A 105 -10.40 0.17 11.62
C ALA A 105 -11.44 0.97 10.82
N LYS A 106 -12.57 0.35 10.44
CA LYS A 106 -13.61 1.00 9.63
C LYS A 106 -14.41 2.09 10.38
N PRO A 107 -15.00 1.82 11.56
CA PRO A 107 -15.68 2.86 12.34
C PRO A 107 -14.72 3.94 12.86
N MET A 108 -13.47 3.61 13.22
CA MET A 108 -12.46 4.62 13.60
C MET A 108 -12.11 5.53 12.42
N ALA A 109 -11.96 4.97 11.21
CA ALA A 109 -11.72 5.78 10.01
C ALA A 109 -12.87 6.76 9.75
N LEU A 110 -14.13 6.34 9.92
CA LEU A 110 -15.31 7.20 9.79
C LEU A 110 -15.40 8.27 10.90
N LEU A 111 -15.05 7.95 12.15
CA LEU A 111 -15.03 8.89 13.26
C LEU A 111 -13.94 9.96 13.11
N CYS A 112 -12.78 9.59 12.57
CA CYS A 112 -11.67 10.51 12.31
C CYS A 112 -11.86 11.32 11.02
N GLN A 113 -12.69 10.86 10.08
CA GLN A 113 -12.94 11.51 8.80
C GLN A 113 -13.26 13.02 8.87
N PRO A 114 -14.12 13.52 9.78
CA PRO A 114 -14.37 14.96 9.90
C PRO A 114 -13.21 15.74 10.56
N LEU A 115 -12.32 15.09 11.32
CA LEU A 115 -11.18 15.71 11.98
C LEU A 115 -9.92 15.75 11.09
N THR A 116 -9.81 14.81 10.14
CA THR A 116 -8.64 14.66 9.25
C THR A 116 -9.07 14.55 7.79
N TYR A 117 -9.85 15.52 7.30
CA TYR A 117 -10.18 15.62 5.88
C TYR A 117 -8.94 16.08 5.09
N TYR A 118 -8.17 15.12 4.57
CA TYR A 118 -7.12 15.39 3.58
C TYR A 118 -7.66 15.05 2.19
N ASP A 119 -7.93 16.07 1.37
CA ASP A 119 -8.37 15.92 -0.02
C ASP A 119 -7.22 15.52 -0.94
N ASP A 120 -6.70 14.31 -0.72
CA ASP A 120 -5.55 13.77 -1.43
C ASP A 120 -5.96 12.51 -2.20
N THR A 121 -5.32 12.29 -3.34
CA THR A 121 -5.48 11.07 -4.14
C THR A 121 -4.30 10.14 -3.90
N PHE A 122 -4.58 8.84 -3.74
CA PHE A 122 -3.55 7.83 -3.65
C PHE A 122 -3.45 7.06 -4.96
N VAL A 123 -2.25 6.88 -5.47
CA VAL A 123 -1.99 6.21 -6.75
C VAL A 123 -0.90 5.18 -6.57
N LEU A 124 -1.14 3.99 -7.11
CA LEU A 124 -0.16 2.92 -7.19
C LEU A 124 0.38 2.84 -8.61
N GLN A 125 1.68 2.66 -8.79
CA GLN A 125 2.29 2.50 -10.12
C GLN A 125 3.32 1.40 -10.09
N GLU A 126 3.37 0.62 -11.17
CA GLU A 126 4.28 -0.52 -11.27
C GLU A 126 5.19 -0.37 -12.47
N TYR A 127 6.49 -0.53 -12.26
CA TYR A 127 7.52 -0.50 -13.29
C TYR A 127 8.28 -1.82 -13.27
N PHE A 128 8.25 -2.55 -14.39
CA PHE A 128 8.91 -3.82 -14.59
C PHE A 128 10.23 -3.59 -15.32
N ILE A 129 11.33 -3.82 -14.63
CA ILE A 129 12.70 -3.57 -15.13
C ILE A 129 13.42 -4.90 -15.27
N LEU A 130 14.02 -5.15 -16.43
CA LEU A 130 14.76 -6.39 -16.63
C LEU A 130 15.90 -6.50 -15.62
N LYS A 131 16.15 -7.73 -15.15
CA LYS A 131 17.18 -8.01 -14.14
C LYS A 131 18.54 -7.39 -14.48
N GLU A 132 18.95 -7.43 -15.74
CA GLU A 132 20.24 -6.89 -16.21
C GLU A 132 20.38 -5.36 -16.04
N TYR A 133 19.28 -4.62 -16.05
CA TYR A 133 19.28 -3.16 -15.88
C TYR A 133 18.96 -2.72 -14.44
N PHE A 134 18.86 -3.64 -13.48
CA PHE A 134 18.51 -3.30 -12.09
C PHE A 134 19.41 -2.20 -11.52
N HIS A 135 20.73 -2.35 -11.63
CA HIS A 135 21.69 -1.39 -11.09
C HIS A 135 21.55 -0.03 -11.78
N GLN A 136 21.51 0.01 -13.11
CA GLN A 136 21.35 1.24 -13.89
C GLN A 136 20.05 1.98 -13.54
N TRP A 137 18.95 1.24 -13.41
CA TRP A 137 17.66 1.78 -13.00
C TRP A 137 17.73 2.34 -11.58
N TYR A 138 18.24 1.57 -10.63
CA TYR A 138 18.24 1.94 -9.22
C TYR A 138 19.13 3.16 -8.93
N GLU A 139 20.31 3.26 -9.56
CA GLU A 139 21.20 4.42 -9.41
C GLU A 139 20.52 5.72 -9.83
N LYS A 140 19.89 5.74 -11.01
CA LYS A 140 19.13 6.90 -11.49
C LYS A 140 17.86 7.15 -10.69
N LEU A 141 17.22 6.08 -10.20
CA LEU A 141 16.03 6.19 -9.36
C LEU A 141 16.34 6.92 -8.05
N LYS A 142 17.50 6.67 -7.43
CA LYS A 142 17.92 7.39 -6.22
C LYS A 142 17.95 8.91 -6.42
N GLU A 143 18.42 9.38 -7.58
CA GLU A 143 18.43 10.80 -7.91
C GLU A 143 17.01 11.39 -7.96
N ILE A 144 16.03 10.63 -8.47
CA ILE A 144 14.61 11.02 -8.49
C ILE A 144 14.06 11.05 -7.06
N LEU A 145 14.35 10.02 -6.25
CA LEU A 145 13.88 9.91 -4.87
C LEU A 145 14.42 11.01 -3.95
N GLN A 146 15.63 11.52 -4.22
CA GLN A 146 16.25 12.60 -3.46
C GLN A 146 15.69 13.99 -3.80
N LYS A 147 14.95 14.13 -4.90
CA LYS A 147 14.30 15.40 -5.25
C LYS A 147 13.19 15.71 -4.24
N LYS A 148 13.15 16.97 -3.80
CA LYS A 148 12.08 17.46 -2.94
C LYS A 148 10.86 17.79 -3.80
N TYR A 149 9.79 17.05 -3.58
CA TYR A 149 8.47 17.29 -4.14
C TYR A 149 7.58 17.93 -3.08
N GLN A 150 6.74 18.88 -3.48
CA GLN A 150 5.93 19.67 -2.55
C GLN A 150 4.48 19.18 -2.47
N TYR A 151 3.97 18.60 -3.55
CA TYR A 151 2.56 18.24 -3.71
C TYR A 151 2.35 16.73 -3.94
N VAL A 152 3.43 15.99 -4.20
CA VAL A 152 3.45 14.54 -4.36
C VAL A 152 4.40 13.93 -3.35
N PHE A 153 3.91 12.95 -2.60
CA PHE A 153 4.68 12.23 -1.59
C PHE A 153 4.72 10.75 -1.95
N LEU A 154 5.92 10.19 -2.06
CA LEU A 154 6.09 8.75 -2.13
C LEU A 154 5.99 8.18 -0.71
N LEU A 155 5.02 7.30 -0.49
CA LEU A 155 4.76 6.68 0.81
C LEU A 155 5.46 5.33 0.95
N ASN A 156 5.59 4.60 -0.15
CA ASN A 156 6.22 3.29 -0.16
C ASN A 156 6.79 2.99 -1.55
N LEU A 157 7.96 2.34 -1.58
CA LEU A 157 8.54 1.73 -2.76
C LEU A 157 8.91 0.28 -2.45
N THR A 158 8.17 -0.65 -3.04
CA THR A 158 8.37 -2.08 -2.86
C THR A 158 8.97 -2.69 -4.12
N ILE A 159 9.92 -3.61 -3.95
CA ILE A 159 10.56 -4.36 -5.03
C ILE A 159 10.13 -5.83 -4.92
N ARG A 160 9.65 -6.38 -6.02
CA ARG A 160 9.29 -7.80 -6.16
C ARG A 160 9.99 -8.37 -7.38
N PHE A 161 10.30 -9.66 -7.35
CA PHE A 161 10.82 -10.35 -8.53
C PHE A 161 9.69 -11.05 -9.26
N VAL A 162 9.68 -10.86 -10.57
CA VAL A 162 8.71 -11.44 -11.48
C VAL A 162 9.47 -12.32 -12.45
N LYS A 163 9.26 -13.63 -12.31
CA LYS A 163 9.80 -14.61 -13.26
C LYS A 163 9.21 -14.37 -14.64
N ARG A 164 9.96 -14.75 -15.66
CA ARG A 164 9.49 -14.76 -17.04
C ARG A 164 8.22 -15.58 -17.15
N ASP A 165 7.12 -14.94 -17.51
CA ASP A 165 5.85 -15.62 -17.74
C ASP A 165 5.60 -15.74 -19.25
N GLN A 166 5.42 -16.96 -19.73
CA GLN A 166 5.09 -17.26 -21.13
C GLN A 166 3.64 -17.66 -21.34
N LEU A 167 2.89 -17.87 -20.26
CA LEU A 167 1.58 -18.53 -20.30
C LEU A 167 0.44 -17.52 -20.22
N THR A 168 0.65 -16.38 -19.56
CA THR A 168 -0.40 -15.36 -19.40
C THR A 168 -0.49 -14.39 -20.59
N PHE A 169 -1.73 -14.10 -21.02
CA PHE A 169 -2.03 -13.21 -22.15
C PHE A 169 -1.54 -11.76 -21.91
N LEU A 170 -1.56 -11.30 -20.66
CA LEU A 170 -0.97 -10.04 -20.19
C LEU A 170 0.42 -10.26 -19.54
N SER A 171 1.26 -11.11 -20.12
CA SER A 171 2.64 -11.24 -19.62
C SER A 171 3.39 -9.91 -19.78
N TYR A 172 3.75 -9.32 -18.64
CA TYR A 172 4.57 -8.12 -18.51
C TYR A 172 6.08 -8.44 -18.59
N THR A 173 6.42 -9.74 -18.67
CA THR A 173 7.79 -10.27 -18.63
C THR A 173 7.98 -11.33 -19.72
N LYS A 174 7.60 -11.03 -20.97
CA LYS A 174 7.62 -12.02 -22.07
C LYS A 174 9.01 -12.57 -22.37
N GLN A 175 10.04 -11.74 -22.22
CA GLN A 175 11.38 -12.04 -22.74
C GLN A 175 12.35 -12.53 -21.67
N ASN A 176 12.36 -11.96 -20.46
CA ASN A 176 13.32 -12.27 -19.40
C ASN A 176 12.71 -12.02 -18.01
N ASP A 177 13.39 -12.50 -16.97
CA ASP A 177 13.09 -12.18 -15.58
C ASP A 177 13.24 -10.67 -15.30
N SER A 178 12.36 -10.14 -14.46
CA SER A 178 12.34 -8.71 -14.15
C SER A 178 12.08 -8.44 -12.67
N TYR A 179 12.43 -7.24 -12.25
CA TYR A 179 12.03 -6.67 -10.98
C TYR A 179 10.86 -5.71 -11.19
N ALA A 180 9.77 -5.93 -10.46
CA ALA A 180 8.65 -5.02 -10.36
C ALA A 180 8.88 -4.02 -9.20
N PHE A 181 8.97 -2.75 -9.55
CA PHE A 181 9.03 -1.62 -8.63
C PHE A 181 7.63 -1.05 -8.47
N VAL A 182 7.06 -1.20 -7.29
CA VAL A 182 5.71 -0.73 -6.94
C VAL A 182 5.82 0.54 -6.12
N PHE A 183 5.44 1.66 -6.72
CA PHE A 183 5.39 2.97 -6.10
C PHE A 183 4.00 3.24 -5.55
N TYR A 184 3.93 3.75 -4.33
CA TYR A 184 2.70 4.18 -3.70
C TYR A 184 2.75 5.68 -3.40
N PHE A 185 2.09 6.48 -4.22
CA PHE A 185 2.07 7.93 -4.13
C PHE A 185 0.82 8.44 -3.42
N ARG A 186 1.00 9.55 -2.69
CA ARG A 186 -0.05 10.43 -2.20
C ARG A 186 0.09 11.78 -2.90
N ILE A 187 -0.97 12.25 -3.53
CA ILE A 187 -0.98 13.43 -4.40
C ILE A 187 -2.02 14.43 -3.88
N LYS A 188 -1.64 15.69 -3.72
CA LYS A 188 -2.60 16.77 -3.42
C LYS A 188 -3.58 16.98 -4.57
N ARG A 189 -4.89 17.06 -4.31
CA ARG A 189 -5.92 17.33 -5.34
C ARG A 189 -5.95 18.81 -5.73
N ASN A 190 -4.90 19.28 -6.39
CA ASN A 190 -4.83 20.60 -6.97
C ASN A 190 -4.02 20.56 -8.28
N LYS A 191 -4.11 21.64 -9.07
CA LYS A 191 -3.41 21.74 -10.37
C LYS A 191 -1.89 21.59 -10.25
N LEU A 192 -1.30 21.98 -9.12
CA LEU A 192 0.14 21.87 -8.87
C LEU A 192 0.54 20.40 -8.64
N GLY A 193 -0.24 19.64 -7.86
CA GLY A 193 -0.07 18.21 -7.66
C GLY A 193 -0.27 17.42 -8.94
N ASP A 194 -1.27 17.77 -9.76
CA ASP A 194 -1.49 17.14 -11.07
C ASP A 194 -0.32 17.39 -12.03
N ASN A 195 0.28 18.59 -12.02
CA ASN A 195 1.45 18.90 -12.83
C ASN A 195 2.71 18.20 -12.31
N GLU A 196 2.96 18.24 -10.99
CA GLU A 196 4.14 17.61 -10.38
C GLU A 196 4.11 16.09 -10.56
N VAL A 197 2.95 15.45 -10.36
CA VAL A 197 2.81 14.01 -10.57
C VAL A 197 3.01 13.63 -12.04
N LYS A 198 2.52 14.45 -12.98
CA LYS A 198 2.75 14.25 -14.42
C LYS A 198 4.25 14.29 -14.74
N THR A 199 5.00 15.25 -14.20
CA THR A 199 6.46 15.34 -14.40
C THR A 199 7.18 14.13 -13.80
N ILE A 200 6.81 13.71 -12.59
CA ILE A 200 7.39 12.52 -11.94
C ILE A 200 7.14 11.28 -12.80
N HIS A 201 5.88 11.04 -13.19
CA HIS A 201 5.52 9.89 -14.01
C HIS A 201 6.25 9.89 -15.35
N GLN A 202 6.32 11.03 -16.04
CA GLN A 202 7.07 11.15 -17.30
C GLN A 202 8.55 10.80 -17.12
N THR A 203 9.17 11.29 -16.04
CA THR A 203 10.58 11.00 -15.73
C THR A 203 10.79 9.51 -15.47
N LEU A 204 9.93 8.88 -14.67
CA LEU A 204 9.99 7.44 -14.37
C LEU A 204 9.75 6.58 -15.61
N ILE A 205 8.79 6.96 -16.46
CA ILE A 205 8.50 6.28 -17.73
C ILE A 205 9.70 6.36 -18.68
N GLN A 206 10.29 7.55 -18.84
CA GLN A 206 11.49 7.73 -19.65
C GLN A 206 12.66 6.89 -19.12
N LEU A 207 12.86 6.89 -17.80
CA LEU A 207 13.88 6.06 -17.16
C LEU A 207 13.63 4.57 -17.42
N ALA A 208 12.36 4.14 -17.41
CA ALA A 208 11.99 2.73 -17.59
C ALA A 208 12.30 2.31 -19.02
N PHE A 209 11.95 3.13 -20.01
CA PHE A 209 12.30 2.90 -21.40
C PHE A 209 13.83 2.84 -21.62
N GLN A 210 14.61 3.70 -20.97
CA GLN A 210 16.08 3.64 -21.03
C GLN A 210 16.64 2.31 -20.49
N CYS A 211 15.94 1.68 -19.56
CA CYS A 211 16.30 0.39 -18.96
C CYS A 211 15.54 -0.79 -19.59
N ARG A 212 14.99 -0.60 -20.80
CA ARG A 212 14.17 -1.60 -21.55
C ARG A 212 13.03 -2.20 -20.70
N GLY A 213 12.52 -1.42 -19.76
CA GLY A 213 11.44 -1.80 -18.88
C GLY A 213 10.06 -1.51 -19.48
N ILE A 214 9.04 -2.02 -18.81
CA ILE A 214 7.63 -1.83 -19.11
C ILE A 214 6.98 -1.21 -17.87
N PHE A 215 5.92 -0.43 -18.02
CA PHE A 215 5.20 0.13 -16.88
C PHE A 215 3.70 -0.13 -17.00
N TYR A 216 3.04 -0.26 -15.85
CA TYR A 216 1.59 -0.30 -15.74
C TYR A 216 1.10 1.00 -15.13
N LEU A 217 0.32 1.74 -15.90
CA LEU A 217 -0.39 2.92 -15.42
C LEU A 217 -1.83 2.50 -15.11
N PRO A 218 -2.27 2.44 -13.85
CA PRO A 218 -3.69 2.39 -13.59
C PRO A 218 -4.31 3.67 -14.15
N SER A 219 -5.30 3.50 -15.03
CA SER A 219 -6.09 4.59 -15.55
C SER A 219 -6.74 5.31 -14.37
N ARG A 220 -6.41 6.59 -14.18
CA ARG A 220 -7.23 7.48 -13.36
C ARG A 220 -8.49 7.74 -14.18
N PRO A 221 -9.70 7.38 -13.72
CA PRO A 221 -10.89 7.99 -14.30
C PRO A 221 -10.81 9.47 -13.98
N THR A 222 -10.38 10.27 -14.96
CA THR A 222 -10.56 11.70 -14.92
C THR A 222 -12.06 11.92 -14.81
N ILE A 223 -12.52 12.41 -13.66
CA ILE A 223 -13.87 12.95 -13.57
C ILE A 223 -13.88 14.10 -14.58
N LYS A 224 -14.56 13.87 -15.71
CA LYS A 224 -14.90 14.94 -16.65
C LYS A 224 -15.91 15.80 -15.92
N ASP A 225 -15.44 16.89 -15.34
CA ASP A 225 -16.32 17.95 -14.87
C ASP A 225 -17.06 18.51 -16.10
N ILE A 226 -18.38 18.30 -16.11
CA ILE A 226 -19.39 19.04 -16.88
C ILE A 226 -19.87 20.16 -15.95
#